data_AF-A0A2E5AP56-F1
#
_entry.id   AF-A0A2E5AP56-F1
#
_cell.length_a   1.000
_cell.length_b   1.000
_cell.length_c   1.000
_cell.angle_alpha   90.00
_cell.angle_beta   90.00
_cell.angle_gamma   90.00
#
_symmetry.space_group_name_H-M   'P 1'
#
loop_
_entity.id
_entity.type
_entity.pdbx_description
1 polymer ?
#
loop_
_entity_poly.entity_id
_entity_poly.type
_entity_poly.pdbx_seq_one_letter_code
_entity_poly.pdbx_strand_id
1 'polypeptide(L)'
;MKAIVLSYLLMTSFGLMAQIKRKDLGRYEGTVPAYKINIGQELLTVQASPISVDLNKENILLKIGSREYTSTYQVKKLERRRYEILVRVPYSDLKESFSLNGKRKEMIRKGIFPQPDCKLKKGL
;
A
#
# COMPACT_ATOMS: atom_id res chain seq x y z
N MET A 1 -12.19 22.11 -41.41
CA MET A 1 -12.14 20.67 -41.09
C MET A 1 -10.81 20.21 -40.48
N LYS A 2 -9.64 20.57 -41.02
CA LYS A 2 -8.33 20.15 -40.47
C LYS A 2 -8.04 20.63 -39.03
N ALA A 3 -8.50 21.83 -38.66
CA ALA A 3 -8.32 22.37 -37.30
C ALA A 3 -9.18 21.68 -36.23
N ILE A 4 -10.34 21.13 -36.60
CA ILE A 4 -11.26 20.43 -35.67
C ILE A 4 -10.72 19.05 -35.29
N VAL A 5 -10.02 18.39 -36.22
CA VAL A 5 -9.36 17.10 -35.96
C VAL A 5 -8.18 17.28 -34.99
N LEU A 6 -7.45 18.39 -35.11
CA LEU A 6 -6.30 18.68 -34.25
C LEU A 6 -6.73 19.01 -32.81
N SER A 7 -7.88 19.65 -32.61
CA SER A 7 -8.44 19.90 -31.26
C SER A 7 -8.97 18.62 -30.60
N TYR A 8 -9.44 17.64 -31.37
CA TYR A 8 -9.92 16.36 -30.84
C TYR A 8 -8.77 15.45 -30.36
N LEU A 9 -7.59 15.52 -30.99
CA LEU A 9 -6.43 14.72 -30.63
C LEU A 9 -5.85 15.10 -29.26
N LEU A 10 -5.96 16.37 -28.85
CA LEU A 10 -5.42 16.89 -27.59
C LEU A 10 -6.24 16.50 -26.34
N MET A 11 -7.46 15.97 -26.49
CA MET A 11 -8.32 15.62 -25.34
C MET A 11 -8.15 14.19 -24.83
N THR A 12 -7.29 13.36 -25.45
CA THR A 12 -7.21 11.91 -25.17
C THR A 12 -6.02 11.50 -24.31
N SER A 13 -5.39 12.42 -23.56
CA SER A 13 -4.42 12.03 -22.53
C SER A 13 -5.11 11.58 -21.24
N PHE A 14 -6.03 10.62 -21.33
CA PHE A 14 -6.44 9.84 -20.16
C PHE A 14 -5.26 8.97 -19.75
N GLY A 15 -4.51 9.43 -18.75
CA GLY A 15 -3.36 8.71 -18.22
C GLY A 15 -3.79 7.32 -17.75
N LEU A 16 -3.27 6.27 -18.41
CA LEU A 16 -3.41 4.90 -17.95
C LEU A 16 -2.75 4.80 -16.58
N MET A 17 -3.55 4.78 -15.50
CA MET A 17 -3.03 4.55 -14.16
C MET A 17 -2.37 3.18 -14.12
N ALA A 18 -1.20 3.09 -13.47
CA ALA A 18 -0.52 1.82 -13.32
C ALA A 18 -1.41 0.84 -12.53
N GLN A 19 -1.52 -0.39 -13.03
CA GLN A 19 -2.30 -1.44 -12.38
C GLN A 19 -1.42 -2.59 -11.91
N ILE A 20 -1.80 -3.19 -10.78
CA ILE A 20 -1.18 -4.40 -10.24
C ILE A 20 -1.69 -5.61 -11.03
N LYS A 21 -0.79 -6.53 -11.41
CA LYS A 21 -1.22 -7.72 -12.14
C LYS A 21 -2.11 -8.60 -11.25
N ARG A 22 -3.15 -9.22 -11.83
CA ARG A 22 -4.08 -10.11 -11.12
C ARG A 22 -3.38 -11.18 -10.26
N LYS A 23 -2.28 -11.75 -10.74
CA LYS A 23 -1.49 -12.75 -10.00
C LYS A 23 -0.76 -12.21 -8.76
N ASP A 24 -0.55 -10.90 -8.72
CA ASP A 24 0.12 -10.17 -7.63
C ASP A 24 -0.91 -9.59 -6.62
N LEU A 25 -2.21 -9.64 -6.93
CA LEU A 25 -3.31 -9.36 -5.99
C LEU A 25 -3.56 -10.54 -5.05
N GLY A 26 -4.14 -10.29 -3.89
CA GLY A 26 -4.52 -11.29 -2.89
C GLY A 26 -4.16 -10.87 -1.47
N ARG A 27 -4.23 -11.83 -0.56
CA ARG A 27 -3.96 -11.65 0.86
C ARG A 27 -2.47 -11.78 1.19
N TYR A 28 -1.93 -10.79 1.90
CA TYR A 28 -0.57 -10.74 2.41
C TYR A 28 -0.60 -10.66 3.93
N GLU A 29 0.21 -11.47 4.61
CA GLU A 29 0.19 -11.56 6.08
C GLU A 29 1.60 -11.45 6.65
N GLY A 30 1.71 -10.90 7.86
CA GLY A 30 2.96 -10.76 8.58
C GLY A 30 2.74 -10.34 10.03
N THR A 31 3.80 -9.87 10.66
CA THR A 31 3.78 -9.40 12.04
C THR A 31 4.53 -8.08 12.12
N VAL A 32 3.87 -7.03 12.63
CA VAL A 32 4.55 -5.79 13.00
C VAL A 32 5.34 -6.09 14.27
N PRO A 33 6.67 -5.95 14.27
CA PRO A 33 7.46 -6.27 15.45
C PRO A 33 7.21 -5.27 16.58
N ALA A 34 7.47 -5.71 17.82
CA ALA A 34 7.37 -4.85 18.99
C ALA A 34 8.36 -3.68 18.88
N TYR A 35 7.97 -2.51 19.39
CA TYR A 35 8.78 -1.30 19.34
C TYR A 35 8.50 -0.42 20.56
N LYS A 36 9.36 0.57 20.79
CA LYS A 36 9.22 1.52 21.90
C LYS A 36 8.85 2.90 21.37
N ILE A 37 7.95 3.57 22.08
CA ILE A 37 7.57 4.96 21.85
C ILE A 37 8.02 5.77 23.06
N ASN A 38 8.80 6.82 22.82
CA ASN A 38 9.09 7.80 23.85
C ASN A 38 7.98 8.87 23.83
N ILE A 39 7.20 8.96 24.92
CA ILE A 39 6.13 9.96 25.07
C ILE A 39 6.57 11.15 25.95
N GLY A 40 7.88 11.34 26.13
CA GLY A 40 8.49 12.43 26.88
C GLY A 40 8.76 12.09 28.35
N GLN A 41 7.81 11.42 29.01
CA GLN A 41 7.91 11.04 30.43
C GLN A 41 8.39 9.59 30.62
N GLU A 42 8.02 8.70 29.71
CA GLU A 42 8.33 7.27 29.79
C GLU A 42 8.47 6.63 28.40
N LEU A 43 9.13 5.46 28.38
CA LEU A 43 9.22 4.60 27.20
C LEU A 43 8.10 3.56 27.23
N LEU A 44 7.06 3.79 26.44
CA LEU A 44 5.98 2.83 26.25
C LEU A 44 6.43 1.72 25.31
N THR A 45 6.21 0.46 25.71
CA THR A 45 6.46 -0.70 24.85
C THR A 45 5.18 -1.10 24.13
N VAL A 46 5.19 -0.99 22.80
CA VAL A 46 4.13 -1.49 21.93
C VAL A 46 4.46 -2.93 21.56
N GLN A 47 3.55 -3.85 21.88
CA GLN A 47 3.72 -5.27 21.60
C GLN A 47 3.64 -5.57 20.11
N ALA A 48 4.25 -6.68 19.71
CA ALA A 48 4.13 -7.18 18.35
C ALA A 48 2.66 -7.49 18.03
N SER A 49 2.24 -7.21 16.79
CA SER A 49 0.84 -7.35 16.39
C SER A 49 0.73 -7.97 15.00
N PRO A 50 -0.21 -8.91 14.78
CA PRO A 50 -0.47 -9.45 13.46
C PRO A 50 -0.98 -8.36 12.51
N ILE A 51 -0.56 -8.45 11.26
CA ILE A 51 -0.99 -7.58 10.18
C ILE A 51 -1.39 -8.40 8.96
N SER A 52 -2.50 -8.03 8.33
CA SER A 52 -2.93 -8.58 7.05
C SER A 52 -3.37 -7.49 6.09
N VAL A 53 -3.01 -7.66 4.82
CA VAL A 53 -3.39 -6.81 3.70
C VAL A 53 -4.12 -7.65 2.67
N ASP A 54 -5.42 -7.43 2.49
CA ASP A 54 -6.19 -7.96 1.37
C ASP A 54 -6.17 -6.93 0.24
N LEU A 55 -5.36 -7.21 -0.79
CA LEU A 55 -5.16 -6.32 -1.93
C LEU A 55 -5.94 -6.83 -3.14
N ASN A 56 -6.96 -6.09 -3.58
CA ASN A 56 -7.71 -6.38 -4.80
C ASN A 56 -7.50 -5.25 -5.84
N LYS A 57 -8.26 -5.23 -6.94
CA LYS A 57 -8.06 -4.27 -8.03
C LYS A 57 -8.36 -2.81 -7.67
N GLU A 58 -9.28 -2.57 -6.75
CA GLU A 58 -9.87 -1.25 -6.49
C GLU A 58 -9.54 -0.75 -5.10
N ASN A 59 -9.49 -1.66 -4.14
CA ASN A 59 -9.34 -1.37 -2.74
C ASN A 59 -8.30 -2.28 -2.06
N ILE A 60 -7.80 -1.74 -0.95
CA ILE A 60 -6.95 -2.42 0.00
C ILE A 60 -7.67 -2.43 1.33
N LEU A 61 -7.75 -3.62 1.92
CA LEU A 61 -8.21 -3.82 3.29
C LEU A 61 -6.99 -4.14 4.13
N LEU A 62 -6.71 -3.29 5.12
CA LEU A 62 -5.60 -3.49 6.04
C LEU A 62 -6.13 -3.66 7.46
N LYS A 63 -5.69 -4.74 8.08
CA LYS A 63 -5.98 -5.10 9.47
C LYS A 63 -4.69 -5.16 10.27
N ILE A 64 -4.64 -4.45 11.40
CA ILE A 64 -3.54 -4.47 12.36
C ILE A 64 -4.13 -4.67 13.75
N GLY A 65 -3.88 -5.83 14.37
CA GLY A 65 -4.56 -6.21 15.60
C GLY A 65 -6.08 -6.22 15.44
N SER A 66 -6.79 -5.43 16.26
CA SER A 66 -8.26 -5.28 16.21
C SER A 66 -8.75 -4.17 15.29
N ARG A 67 -7.84 -3.36 14.72
CA ARG A 67 -8.20 -2.25 13.82
C ARG A 67 -8.24 -2.71 12.38
N GLU A 68 -9.23 -2.23 11.64
CA GLU A 68 -9.46 -2.58 10.24
C GLU A 68 -9.82 -1.32 9.47
N TYR A 69 -9.26 -1.17 8.27
CA TYR A 69 -9.55 -0.05 7.38
C TYR A 69 -9.52 -0.47 5.92
N THR A 70 -10.54 -0.02 5.20
CA THR A 70 -10.67 -0.19 3.75
C THR A 70 -10.44 1.16 3.08
N SER A 71 -9.60 1.19 2.06
CA SER A 71 -9.37 2.41 1.28
C SER A 71 -9.04 2.09 -0.17
N THR A 72 -9.14 3.11 -1.03
CA THR A 72 -8.56 3.06 -2.37
C THR A 72 -7.06 3.32 -2.29
N TYR A 73 -6.33 2.97 -3.34
CA TYR A 73 -4.87 3.12 -3.36
C TYR A 73 -4.38 3.62 -4.71
N GLN A 74 -3.24 4.30 -4.68
CA GLN A 74 -2.50 4.70 -5.86
C GLN A 74 -1.32 3.76 -6.06
N VAL A 75 -1.00 3.47 -7.32
CA VAL A 75 0.10 2.57 -7.68
C VAL A 75 1.10 3.32 -8.54
N LYS A 76 2.36 3.22 -8.15
CA LYS A 76 3.50 3.55 -9.00
C LYS A 76 4.21 2.25 -9.37
N LYS A 77 4.21 1.91 -10.66
CA LYS A 77 4.97 0.75 -11.15
C LYS A 77 6.43 1.15 -11.28
N LEU A 78 7.30 0.49 -10.55
CA LEU A 78 8.74 0.72 -10.60
C LEU A 78 9.38 -0.13 -11.70
N GLU A 79 9.05 -1.42 -11.73
CA GLU A 79 9.58 -2.39 -12.71
C GLU A 79 8.55 -3.50 -13.00
N ARG A 80 8.95 -4.54 -13.74
CA ARG A 80 8.12 -5.73 -13.98
C ARG A 80 7.80 -6.44 -12.67
N ARG A 81 6.54 -6.31 -12.23
CA ARG A 81 5.99 -6.89 -10.98
C ARG A 81 6.63 -6.32 -9.72
N ARG A 82 7.11 -5.07 -9.77
CA ARG A 82 7.49 -4.27 -8.60
C ARG A 82 6.68 -2.99 -8.57
N TYR A 83 6.04 -2.75 -7.44
CA TYR A 83 5.09 -1.65 -7.26
C TYR A 83 5.36 -0.94 -5.95
N GLU A 84 5.13 0.37 -5.96
CA GLU A 84 4.92 1.17 -4.77
C GLU A 84 3.42 1.49 -4.70
N ILE A 85 2.82 1.23 -3.55
CA ILE A 85 1.39 1.39 -3.30
C ILE A 85 1.24 2.44 -2.20
N LEU A 86 0.47 3.47 -2.48
CA LEU A 86 0.17 4.56 -1.55
C LEU A 86 -1.30 4.52 -1.19
N VAL A 87 -1.58 4.51 0.11
CA VAL A 87 -2.94 4.38 0.65
C VAL A 87 -3.20 5.57 1.55
N ARG A 88 -4.34 6.24 1.32
CA ARG A 88 -4.81 7.27 2.24
C ARG A 88 -5.67 6.58 3.30
N VAL A 89 -5.30 6.71 4.57
CA VAL A 89 -6.10 6.17 5.66
C VAL A 89 -7.23 7.17 5.96
N PRO A 90 -8.49 6.71 6.09
CA PRO A 90 -9.57 7.59 6.52
C PRO A 90 -9.25 8.25 7.86
N TYR A 91 -9.58 9.54 8.01
CA TYR A 91 -9.39 10.30 9.26
C TYR A 91 -7.93 10.45 9.72
N SER A 92 -6.96 10.28 8.83
CA SER A 92 -5.56 10.55 9.10
C SER A 92 -4.89 11.24 7.92
N ASP A 93 -4.07 12.24 8.21
CA ASP A 93 -3.16 12.83 7.22
C ASP A 93 -1.96 11.92 6.91
N LEU A 94 -1.79 10.86 7.70
CA LEU A 94 -0.75 9.86 7.47
C LEU A 94 -1.14 8.96 6.30
N LYS A 95 -0.19 8.83 5.37
CA LYS A 95 -0.28 7.89 4.25
C LYS A 95 0.41 6.61 4.64
N GLU A 96 -0.24 5.49 4.35
CA GLU A 96 0.38 4.17 4.42
C GLU A 96 1.07 3.89 3.07
N SER A 97 2.27 3.31 3.13
CA SER A 97 3.05 2.99 1.93
C SER A 97 3.50 1.53 1.95
N PHE A 98 3.40 0.88 0.79
CA PHE A 98 3.80 -0.51 0.61
C PHE A 98 4.70 -0.68 -0.60
N SER A 99 5.75 -1.48 -0.46
CA SER A 99 6.54 -1.98 -1.58
C SER A 99 6.13 -3.42 -1.88
N LEU A 100 5.57 -3.68 -3.07
CA LEU A 100 5.13 -5.00 -3.50
C LEU A 100 6.10 -5.59 -4.53
N ASN A 101 6.63 -6.78 -4.23
CA ASN A 101 7.37 -7.62 -5.16
C ASN A 101 6.54 -8.86 -5.52
N GLY A 102 5.83 -8.78 -6.64
CA GLY A 102 4.97 -9.86 -7.13
C GLY A 102 5.72 -11.14 -7.49
N LYS A 103 6.98 -11.05 -7.94
CA LYS A 103 7.80 -12.25 -8.24
C LYS A 103 8.07 -13.06 -6.97
N ARG A 104 8.37 -12.37 -5.86
CA ARG A 104 8.70 -12.97 -4.57
C ARG A 104 7.47 -13.25 -3.69
N LYS A 105 6.27 -12.85 -4.13
CA LYS A 105 5.04 -12.88 -3.32
C LYS A 105 5.26 -12.18 -1.96
N GLU A 106 5.98 -11.06 -1.98
CA GLU A 106 6.38 -10.30 -0.79
C GLU A 106 5.86 -8.87 -0.88
N MET A 107 5.35 -8.36 0.23
CA MET A 107 5.00 -6.96 0.42
C MET A 107 5.76 -6.42 1.63
N ILE A 108 6.21 -5.18 1.60
CA ILE A 108 6.81 -4.49 2.75
C ILE A 108 5.96 -3.29 3.06
N ARG A 109 5.32 -3.25 4.23
CA ARG A 109 4.69 -2.04 4.78
C ARG A 109 5.79 -1.15 5.33
N LYS A 110 5.81 0.10 4.90
CA LYS A 110 6.72 1.12 5.40
C LYS A 110 6.21 1.68 6.71
N GLY A 111 6.98 1.46 7.78
CA GLY A 111 6.70 1.99 9.09
C GLY A 111 7.02 3.48 9.17
N ILE A 112 6.29 4.20 10.01
CA ILE A 112 6.61 5.59 10.37
C ILE A 112 7.27 5.55 11.73
N PHE A 113 8.48 6.10 11.86
CA PHE A 113 9.21 6.09 13.12
C PHE A 113 8.32 6.56 14.28
N PRO A 114 8.29 5.83 15.41
CA PRO A 114 9.15 4.70 15.79
C PRO A 114 8.64 3.32 15.36
N GLN A 115 7.52 3.22 14.65
CA GLN A 115 7.01 1.96 14.15
C GLN A 115 7.90 1.42 13.01
N PRO A 116 8.40 0.19 13.12
CA PRO A 116 9.31 -0.40 12.13
C PRO A 116 8.60 -0.83 10.85
N ASP A 117 9.38 -1.02 9.78
CA ASP A 117 8.94 -1.70 8.58
C ASP A 117 8.48 -3.13 8.89
N CYS A 118 7.46 -3.60 8.18
CA CYS A 118 6.93 -4.95 8.33
C CYS A 118 6.95 -5.68 6.99
N LYS A 119 7.47 -6.91 6.99
CA LYS A 119 7.45 -7.80 5.84
C LYS A 119 6.22 -8.70 5.88
N LEU A 120 5.46 -8.71 4.80
CA LEU A 120 4.30 -9.54 4.58
C LEU A 120 4.54 -10.54 3.43
N LYS A 121 3.92 -11.71 3.55
CA LYS A 121 3.99 -12.81 2.58
C LYS A 121 2.61 -13.11 2.05
N LYS A 122 2.50 -13.32 0.74
CA LYS A 122 1.23 -13.73 0.14
C LYS A 122 0.88 -15.14 0.59
N GLY A 123 -0.36 -15.34 1.05
CA GLY A 123 -0.93 -16.68 1.22
C GLY A 123 -0.83 -17.48 -0.08
N LEU A 124 -0.73 -18.81 0.05
CA LEU A 124 -0.63 -19.72 -1.10
C LEU A 124 -1.83 -19.58 -2.04
#